data_AF-A0A3N5RCF2-F1
#
_entry.id   AF-A0A3N5RCF2-F1
#
_cell.length_a   1.000
_cell.length_b   1.000
_cell.length_c   1.000
_cell.angle_alpha   90.00
_cell.angle_beta   90.00
_cell.angle_gamma   90.00
#
_symmetry.space_group_name_H-M   'P 1'
#
loop_
_entity.id
_entity.type
_entity.pdbx_description
1 polymer ?
#
loop_
_entity_poly.entity_id
_entity_poly.type
_entity_poly.pdbx_seq_one_letter_code
_entity_poly.pdbx_strand_id
1 'polypeptide(L)'
;MLAFLTLMAMVGFTAGDVVVRMAGFGRGPSRDIMVESSAGKLSTSDVANLQRRRYLANMFVGRAAVAAAAPDAANFRFGSESQPDVLFAWLLRQEADRLGIVIDNRRIDEFLDRQFARKLTTRKFNDVVDELNVKPAEIYDVLRDELKSLDAVRLSRPAVPASPEQIWRYYQQIHTRQKIEVAAVPVSAFTSAVGDPTEAQIAALFEKHKNSFDPVDDPNRSLGGEFRPGFRQPRRVQLQYVKLSYEG
;
A
#
# COMPACT_ATOMS: atom_id res chain seq x y z
N MET A 1 48.70 -7.08 -26.70
CA MET A 1 47.75 -8.18 -27.02
C MET A 1 46.39 -8.09 -26.31
N LEU A 2 46.10 -7.08 -25.49
CA LEU A 2 44.76 -6.89 -24.87
C LEU A 2 43.83 -5.94 -25.65
N ALA A 3 44.39 -5.05 -26.47
CA ALA A 3 43.59 -4.12 -27.31
C ALA A 3 43.01 -4.77 -28.59
N PHE A 4 43.55 -5.92 -29.01
CA PHE A 4 43.06 -6.65 -30.19
C PHE A 4 41.83 -7.53 -29.86
N LEU A 5 41.67 -7.91 -28.58
CA LEU A 5 40.61 -8.80 -28.10
C LEU A 5 39.31 -8.03 -27.81
N THR A 6 39.40 -6.76 -27.41
CA THR A 6 38.25 -5.88 -27.19
C THR A 6 37.64 -5.38 -28.51
N LEU A 7 38.45 -5.22 -29.56
CA LEU A 7 37.99 -4.76 -30.87
C LEU A 7 37.31 -5.89 -31.68
N MET A 8 37.71 -7.15 -31.50
CA MET A 8 36.97 -8.30 -32.06
C MET A 8 35.61 -8.55 -31.36
N ALA A 9 35.47 -8.19 -30.08
CA ALA A 9 34.19 -8.34 -29.37
C ALA A 9 33.13 -7.34 -29.86
N MET A 10 33.52 -6.14 -30.32
CA MET A 10 32.59 -5.15 -30.87
C MET A 10 32.22 -5.39 -32.34
N VAL A 11 33.07 -6.06 -33.13
CA VAL A 11 32.75 -6.40 -34.53
C VAL A 11 31.92 -7.69 -34.64
N GLY A 12 31.98 -8.59 -33.64
CA GLY A 12 31.11 -9.76 -33.55
C GLY A 12 29.63 -9.44 -33.32
N PHE A 13 29.30 -8.25 -32.80
CA PHE A 13 27.92 -7.82 -32.49
C PHE A 13 27.21 -7.13 -33.66
N THR A 14 27.91 -6.77 -34.75
CA THR A 14 27.30 -6.00 -35.86
C THR A 14 27.34 -6.72 -37.22
N ALA A 15 28.13 -7.78 -37.39
CA ALA A 15 28.21 -8.55 -38.64
C ALA A 15 27.70 -10.00 -38.55
N GLY A 16 27.27 -10.47 -37.37
CA GLY A 16 26.72 -11.83 -37.20
C GLY A 16 25.30 -12.02 -37.75
N ASP A 17 24.53 -10.94 -37.90
CA ASP A 17 23.10 -11.01 -38.26
C ASP A 17 22.82 -11.02 -39.77
N VAL A 18 23.81 -10.73 -40.61
CA VAL A 18 23.61 -10.68 -42.08
C VAL A 18 23.94 -12.02 -42.75
N VAL A 19 24.92 -12.77 -42.25
CA VAL A 19 25.35 -14.04 -42.87
C VAL A 19 24.49 -15.23 -42.41
N VAL A 20 23.93 -15.20 -41.21
CA VAL A 20 22.99 -16.24 -40.72
C VAL A 20 21.63 -16.16 -41.43
N ARG A 21 21.25 -14.99 -41.95
CA ARG A 21 20.02 -14.81 -42.74
C ARG A 21 20.06 -15.43 -44.14
N MET A 22 21.23 -15.85 -44.64
CA MET A 22 21.35 -16.42 -45.99
C MET A 22 21.56 -17.95 -46.01
N ALA A 23 21.73 -18.61 -44.86
CA ALA A 23 22.12 -20.02 -44.76
C ALA A 23 21.14 -20.91 -43.97
N GLY A 24 19.84 -20.57 -43.92
CA GLY A 24 18.84 -21.28 -43.11
C GLY A 24 17.56 -21.65 -43.86
N PHE A 25 17.65 -22.35 -44.99
CA PHE A 25 16.49 -23.02 -45.58
C PHE A 25 16.12 -24.25 -44.74
N GLY A 26 15.07 -24.11 -43.93
CA GLY A 26 14.37 -25.23 -43.27
C GLY A 26 14.36 -25.16 -41.73
N ARG A 27 13.36 -24.49 -41.16
CA ARG A 27 12.87 -24.78 -39.79
C ARG A 27 11.46 -24.21 -39.62
N GLY A 28 10.59 -24.97 -38.95
CA GLY A 28 9.21 -24.57 -38.61
C GLY A 28 9.13 -23.25 -37.84
N PRO A 29 7.92 -22.73 -37.54
CA PRO A 29 7.71 -21.34 -37.15
C PRO A 29 8.66 -20.93 -36.01
N SER A 30 9.71 -20.19 -36.38
CA SER A 30 10.66 -19.64 -35.42
C SER A 30 9.90 -18.65 -34.56
N ARG A 31 9.75 -18.96 -33.26
CA ARG A 31 9.32 -17.96 -32.28
C ARG A 31 10.37 -16.86 -32.28
N ASP A 32 9.99 -15.69 -32.76
CA ASP A 32 10.84 -14.50 -32.79
C ASP A 32 11.11 -14.04 -31.35
N ILE A 33 12.31 -14.34 -30.85
CA ILE A 33 12.73 -14.03 -29.49
C ILE A 33 13.05 -12.54 -29.43
N MET A 34 12.25 -11.79 -28.67
CA MET A 34 12.37 -10.35 -28.52
C MET A 34 13.33 -9.96 -27.39
N VAL A 35 13.32 -10.73 -26.30
CA VAL A 35 14.13 -10.45 -25.10
C VAL A 35 14.76 -11.74 -24.60
N GLU A 36 16.07 -11.71 -24.34
CA GLU A 36 16.80 -12.76 -23.66
C GLU A 36 17.39 -12.22 -22.36
N SER A 37 17.16 -12.92 -21.25
CA SER A 37 17.64 -12.56 -19.93
C SER A 37 18.05 -13.81 -19.14
N SER A 38 18.76 -13.62 -18.02
CA SER A 38 19.07 -14.71 -17.08
C SER A 38 17.81 -15.37 -16.50
N ALA A 39 16.68 -14.69 -16.53
CA ALA A 39 15.39 -15.18 -16.06
C ALA A 39 14.58 -15.91 -17.14
N GLY A 40 15.08 -15.98 -18.39
CA GLY A 40 14.42 -16.66 -19.50
C GLY A 40 14.35 -15.82 -20.77
N LYS A 41 13.68 -16.38 -21.78
CA LYS A 41 13.47 -15.78 -23.11
C LYS A 41 12.00 -15.43 -23.30
N LEU A 42 11.73 -14.25 -23.86
CA LEU A 42 10.40 -13.80 -24.23
C LEU A 42 10.34 -13.56 -25.73
N SER A 43 9.30 -14.08 -26.38
CA SER A 43 8.98 -13.73 -27.75
C SER A 43 8.21 -12.41 -27.84
N THR A 44 8.12 -11.84 -29.05
CA THR A 44 7.29 -10.66 -29.32
C THR A 44 5.83 -10.87 -28.90
N SER A 45 5.28 -12.05 -29.14
CA SER A 45 3.93 -12.41 -28.71
C SER A 45 3.78 -12.47 -27.19
N ASP A 46 4.82 -12.92 -26.46
CA ASP A 46 4.77 -12.95 -25.00
C ASP A 46 4.76 -11.55 -24.41
N VAL A 47 5.58 -10.64 -24.97
CA VAL A 47 5.60 -9.23 -24.55
C VAL A 47 4.25 -8.57 -24.82
N ALA A 48 3.66 -8.79 -25.99
CA ALA A 48 2.32 -8.30 -26.29
C ALA A 48 1.27 -8.85 -25.31
N ASN A 49 1.38 -10.13 -24.91
CA ASN A 49 0.52 -10.71 -23.89
C ASN A 49 0.70 -10.03 -22.53
N LEU A 50 1.93 -9.74 -22.11
CA LEU A 50 2.21 -9.03 -20.86
C LEU A 50 1.59 -7.63 -20.87
N GLN A 51 1.69 -6.90 -21.98
CA GLN A 51 1.06 -5.58 -22.13
C GLN A 51 -0.47 -5.66 -22.04
N ARG A 52 -1.09 -6.63 -22.72
CA ARG A 52 -2.54 -6.84 -22.65
C ARG A 52 -3.00 -7.16 -21.22
N ARG A 53 -2.26 -7.99 -20.50
CA ARG A 53 -2.57 -8.34 -19.11
C ARG A 53 -2.42 -7.15 -18.17
N ARG A 54 -1.36 -6.34 -18.32
CA ARG A 54 -1.18 -5.10 -17.55
C ARG A 54 -2.32 -4.11 -17.80
N TYR A 55 -2.68 -3.93 -19.07
CA TYR A 55 -3.81 -3.07 -19.46
C TYR A 55 -5.10 -3.54 -18.80
N LEU A 56 -5.40 -4.84 -18.84
CA LEU A 56 -6.59 -5.42 -18.20
C LEU A 56 -6.58 -5.18 -16.68
N ALA A 57 -5.43 -5.36 -16.01
CA ALA A 57 -5.28 -5.11 -14.58
C ALA A 57 -5.63 -3.64 -14.22
N ASN A 58 -5.03 -2.70 -14.96
CA ASN A 58 -5.22 -1.27 -14.72
C ASN A 58 -6.66 -0.82 -15.05
N MET A 59 -7.24 -1.35 -16.13
CA MET A 59 -8.63 -1.09 -16.50
C MET A 59 -9.60 -1.59 -15.42
N PHE A 60 -9.39 -2.81 -14.92
CA PHE A 60 -10.18 -3.36 -13.83
C PHE A 60 -10.11 -2.50 -12.58
N VAL A 61 -8.91 -2.13 -12.12
CA VAL A 61 -8.74 -1.25 -10.94
C VAL A 61 -9.45 0.08 -11.12
N GLY A 62 -9.32 0.72 -12.29
CA GLY A 62 -9.97 2.00 -12.58
C GLY A 62 -11.49 1.90 -12.54
N ARG A 63 -12.08 0.88 -13.18
CA ARG A 63 -13.53 0.64 -13.18
C ARG A 63 -14.05 0.27 -11.79
N ALA A 64 -13.32 -0.59 -11.09
CA ALA A 64 -13.62 -0.99 -9.72
C ALA A 64 -13.60 0.21 -8.75
N ALA A 65 -12.69 1.17 -8.93
CA ALA A 65 -12.64 2.39 -8.12
C ALA A 65 -13.92 3.24 -8.28
N VAL A 66 -14.40 3.38 -9.52
CA VAL A 66 -15.65 4.08 -9.83
C VAL A 66 -16.83 3.34 -9.22
N ALA A 67 -16.95 2.03 -9.45
CA ALA A 67 -18.03 1.20 -8.91
C ALA A 67 -18.06 1.20 -7.36
N ALA A 68 -16.89 1.21 -6.73
CA ALA A 68 -16.73 1.25 -5.27
C ALA A 68 -16.92 2.66 -4.68
N ALA A 69 -17.07 3.71 -5.49
CA ALA A 69 -17.04 5.11 -5.04
C ALA A 69 -15.82 5.40 -4.14
N ALA A 70 -14.65 4.93 -4.59
CA ALA A 70 -13.38 5.02 -3.90
C ALA A 70 -12.39 5.90 -4.70
N PRO A 71 -12.44 7.24 -4.56
CA PRO A 71 -11.63 8.15 -5.37
C PRO A 71 -10.13 7.97 -5.14
N ASP A 72 -9.70 7.64 -3.91
CA ASP A 72 -8.30 7.36 -3.61
C ASP A 72 -7.79 6.12 -4.37
N ALA A 73 -8.67 5.15 -4.60
CA ALA A 73 -8.35 3.93 -5.33
C ALA A 73 -8.18 4.17 -6.84
N ALA A 74 -8.80 5.24 -7.39
CA ALA A 74 -8.72 5.58 -8.80
C ALA A 74 -7.33 6.07 -9.23
N ASN A 75 -6.52 6.54 -8.27
CA ASN A 75 -5.15 6.97 -8.53
C ASN A 75 -4.16 5.81 -8.65
N PHE A 76 -4.52 4.62 -8.13
CA PHE A 76 -3.65 3.46 -8.14
C PHE A 76 -3.60 2.81 -9.52
N ARG A 77 -2.39 2.41 -9.92
CA ARG A 77 -2.11 1.60 -11.11
C ARG A 77 -0.89 0.73 -10.84
N PHE A 78 -0.79 -0.44 -11.44
CA PHE A 78 0.34 -1.36 -11.23
C PHE A 78 1.65 -0.88 -11.89
N GLY A 79 1.56 0.09 -12.80
CA GLY A 79 2.63 0.65 -13.64
C GLY A 79 2.07 0.97 -15.03
N SER A 80 2.89 1.47 -15.96
CA SER A 80 2.42 1.72 -17.33
C SER A 80 2.34 0.44 -18.17
N GLU A 81 1.63 0.51 -19.28
CA GLU A 81 1.54 -0.55 -20.30
C GLU A 81 2.74 -0.52 -21.27
N SER A 82 3.72 0.35 -21.02
CA SER A 82 4.92 0.45 -21.86
C SER A 82 5.73 -0.84 -21.80
N GLN A 83 6.38 -1.17 -22.92
CA GLN A 83 7.21 -2.37 -23.01
C GLN A 83 8.26 -2.47 -21.89
N PRO A 84 9.02 -1.41 -21.55
CA PRO A 84 10.01 -1.48 -20.47
C PRO A 84 9.39 -1.84 -19.12
N ASP A 85 8.25 -1.24 -18.76
CA ASP A 85 7.59 -1.46 -17.47
C ASP A 85 7.07 -2.90 -17.34
N VAL A 86 6.47 -3.45 -18.40
CA VAL A 86 5.95 -4.82 -18.35
C VAL A 86 7.06 -5.86 -18.34
N LEU A 87 8.19 -5.60 -19.00
CA LEU A 87 9.38 -6.46 -18.95
C LEU A 87 10.01 -6.43 -17.56
N PHE A 88 10.11 -5.25 -16.95
CA PHE A 88 10.60 -5.12 -15.59
C PHE A 88 9.71 -5.85 -14.58
N ALA A 89 8.39 -5.71 -14.72
CA ALA A 89 7.44 -6.46 -13.90
C ALA A 89 7.56 -7.97 -14.10
N TRP A 90 7.78 -8.42 -15.34
CA TRP A 90 8.04 -9.85 -15.62
C TRP A 90 9.32 -10.34 -14.93
N LEU A 91 10.43 -9.59 -15.00
CA LEU A 91 11.66 -9.92 -14.28
C LEU A 91 11.43 -10.03 -12.76
N LEU A 92 10.67 -9.10 -12.19
CA LEU A 92 10.32 -9.11 -10.78
C LEU A 92 9.47 -10.32 -10.39
N ARG A 93 8.58 -10.80 -11.28
CA ARG A 93 7.83 -12.05 -11.05
C ARG A 93 8.76 -13.25 -11.00
N GLN A 94 9.75 -13.31 -11.89
CA GLN A 94 10.75 -14.38 -11.88
C GLN A 94 11.59 -14.36 -10.61
N GLU A 95 11.97 -13.17 -10.13
CA GLU A 95 12.65 -13.07 -8.83
C GLU A 95 11.73 -13.46 -7.67
N ALA A 96 10.44 -13.10 -7.73
CA ALA A 96 9.45 -13.54 -6.75
C ALA A 96 9.35 -15.07 -6.70
N ASP A 97 9.35 -15.73 -7.85
CA ASP A 97 9.40 -17.20 -7.98
C ASP A 97 10.66 -17.78 -7.34
N ARG A 98 11.81 -17.16 -7.60
CA ARG A 98 13.09 -17.56 -6.98
C ARG A 98 13.07 -17.40 -5.45
N LEU A 99 12.39 -16.38 -4.94
CA LEU A 99 12.23 -16.10 -3.51
C LEU A 99 11.11 -16.95 -2.86
N GLY A 100 10.40 -17.79 -3.64
CA GLY A 100 9.34 -18.65 -3.14
C GLY A 100 8.05 -17.89 -2.77
N ILE A 101 7.84 -16.70 -3.34
CA ILE A 101 6.65 -15.88 -3.07
C ILE A 101 5.45 -16.47 -3.82
N VAL A 102 4.45 -16.93 -3.06
CA VAL A 102 3.17 -17.44 -3.58
C VAL A 102 2.05 -16.49 -3.17
N ILE A 103 1.24 -16.07 -4.15
CA ILE A 103 0.07 -15.22 -3.93
C ILE A 103 -1.19 -16.08 -4.08
N ASP A 104 -1.84 -16.40 -2.96
CA ASP A 104 -3.12 -17.10 -2.95
C ASP A 104 -4.30 -16.15 -3.23
N ASN A 105 -5.50 -16.70 -3.46
CA ASN A 105 -6.69 -15.89 -3.72
C ASN A 105 -7.05 -15.00 -2.53
N ARG A 106 -6.80 -15.48 -1.30
CA ARG A 106 -7.05 -14.72 -0.08
C ARG A 106 -6.26 -13.42 -0.05
N ARG A 107 -4.99 -13.43 -0.50
CA ARG A 107 -4.16 -12.22 -0.57
C ARG A 107 -4.66 -11.23 -1.64
N ILE A 108 -5.27 -11.73 -2.71
CA ILE A 108 -5.93 -10.90 -3.73
C ILE A 108 -7.17 -10.25 -3.11
N ASP A 109 -8.00 -11.00 -2.40
CA ASP A 109 -9.19 -10.47 -1.71
C ASP A 109 -8.80 -9.41 -0.68
N GLU A 110 -7.75 -9.66 0.13
CA GLU A 110 -7.21 -8.68 1.08
C GLU A 110 -6.65 -7.42 0.38
N PHE A 111 -6.08 -7.57 -0.81
CA PHE A 111 -5.65 -6.43 -1.62
C PHE A 111 -6.86 -5.62 -2.06
N LEU A 112 -7.90 -6.25 -2.63
CA LEU A 112 -9.12 -5.56 -3.08
C LEU A 112 -9.83 -4.87 -1.91
N ASP A 113 -9.97 -5.56 -0.78
CA ASP A 113 -10.57 -5.00 0.44
C ASP A 113 -9.84 -3.76 0.92
N ARG A 114 -8.50 -3.79 0.99
CA ARG A 114 -7.70 -2.64 1.41
C ARG A 114 -7.76 -1.53 0.38
N GLN A 115 -7.58 -1.87 -0.90
CA GLN A 115 -7.51 -0.92 -2.00
C GLN A 115 -8.82 -0.13 -2.14
N PHE A 116 -9.97 -0.79 -1.98
CA PHE A 116 -11.29 -0.19 -2.15
C PHE A 116 -12.01 0.07 -0.82
N ALA A 117 -11.29 0.05 0.32
CA ALA A 117 -11.86 0.24 1.66
C ALA A 117 -13.11 -0.63 1.94
N ARG A 118 -13.10 -1.88 1.48
CA ARG A 118 -14.19 -2.87 1.58
C ARG A 118 -15.50 -2.45 0.89
N LYS A 119 -15.45 -1.46 -0.02
CA LYS A 119 -16.62 -0.96 -0.76
C LYS A 119 -16.89 -1.67 -2.08
N LEU A 120 -15.93 -2.49 -2.55
CA LEU A 120 -16.08 -3.35 -3.71
C LEU A 120 -16.77 -4.65 -3.29
N THR A 121 -18.09 -4.67 -3.34
CA THR A 121 -18.87 -5.88 -3.04
C THR A 121 -18.73 -6.90 -4.18
N THR A 122 -19.01 -8.18 -3.90
CA THR A 122 -19.00 -9.25 -4.93
C THR A 122 -19.88 -8.91 -6.13
N ARG A 123 -21.04 -8.28 -5.90
CA ARG A 123 -21.92 -7.81 -6.96
C ARG A 123 -21.21 -6.78 -7.86
N LYS A 124 -20.65 -5.73 -7.27
CA LYS A 124 -19.93 -4.68 -8.01
C LYS A 124 -18.69 -5.23 -8.74
N PHE A 125 -18.00 -6.18 -8.12
CA PHE A 125 -16.89 -6.90 -8.75
C PHE A 125 -17.36 -7.61 -10.02
N ASN A 126 -18.44 -8.39 -9.93
CA ASN A 126 -19.01 -9.10 -11.08
C ASN A 126 -19.51 -8.13 -12.15
N ASP A 127 -20.20 -7.04 -11.76
CA ASP A 127 -20.67 -6.02 -12.69
C ASP A 127 -19.50 -5.42 -13.52
N VAL A 128 -18.35 -5.16 -12.89
CA VAL A 128 -17.14 -4.67 -13.56
C VAL A 128 -16.51 -5.73 -14.45
N VAL A 129 -16.48 -6.99 -14.01
CA VAL A 129 -15.95 -8.11 -14.80
C VAL A 129 -16.78 -8.34 -16.06
N ASP A 130 -18.11 -8.26 -15.93
CA ASP A 130 -19.05 -8.38 -17.03
C ASP A 130 -18.91 -7.21 -18.02
N GLU A 131 -18.73 -5.98 -17.52
CA GLU A 131 -18.45 -4.79 -18.36
C GLU A 131 -17.17 -4.94 -19.18
N LEU A 132 -16.14 -5.55 -18.59
CA LEU A 132 -14.86 -5.82 -19.25
C LEU A 132 -14.90 -7.04 -20.18
N ASN A 133 -16.02 -7.79 -20.20
CA ASN A 133 -16.21 -9.00 -20.99
C ASN A 133 -15.11 -10.06 -20.78
N VAL A 134 -14.70 -10.24 -19.52
CA VAL A 134 -13.68 -11.22 -19.11
C VAL A 134 -14.24 -12.14 -18.03
N LYS A 135 -13.56 -13.25 -17.76
CA LYS A 135 -13.97 -14.16 -16.67
C LYS A 135 -13.41 -13.67 -15.33
N PRO A 136 -14.13 -13.87 -14.20
CA PRO A 136 -13.60 -13.55 -12.87
C PRO A 136 -12.21 -14.17 -12.60
N ALA A 137 -12.03 -15.43 -13.00
CA ALA A 137 -10.76 -16.13 -12.84
C ALA A 137 -9.59 -15.43 -13.56
N GLU A 138 -9.85 -14.87 -14.74
CA GLU A 138 -8.83 -14.15 -15.51
C GLU A 138 -8.37 -12.87 -14.81
N ILE A 139 -9.30 -12.13 -14.18
CA ILE A 139 -8.95 -10.98 -13.35
C ILE A 139 -8.10 -11.41 -12.15
N TYR A 140 -8.47 -12.48 -11.45
CA TYR A 140 -7.66 -12.99 -10.35
C TYR A 140 -6.27 -13.41 -10.82
N ASP A 141 -6.15 -14.06 -11.97
CA ASP A 141 -4.86 -14.48 -12.52
C ASP A 141 -3.97 -13.30 -12.89
N VAL A 142 -4.55 -12.26 -13.51
CA VAL A 142 -3.83 -11.03 -13.85
C VAL A 142 -3.40 -10.30 -12.58
N LEU A 143 -4.29 -10.11 -11.60
CA LEU A 143 -3.97 -9.45 -10.34
C LEU A 143 -2.90 -10.22 -9.55
N ARG A 144 -2.93 -11.57 -9.59
CA ARG A 144 -1.93 -12.41 -8.94
C ARG A 144 -0.53 -12.11 -9.45
N ASP A 145 -0.37 -12.05 -10.77
CA ASP A 145 0.91 -11.77 -11.42
C ASP A 145 1.41 -10.36 -11.06
N GLU A 146 0.51 -9.39 -10.97
CA GLU A 146 0.88 -8.03 -10.58
C GLU A 146 1.26 -7.90 -9.11
N LEU A 147 0.48 -8.48 -8.20
CA LEU A 147 0.79 -8.47 -6.77
C LEU A 147 2.09 -9.20 -6.46
N LYS A 148 2.38 -10.28 -7.19
CA LYS A 148 3.64 -11.00 -7.06
C LYS A 148 4.83 -10.11 -7.42
N SER A 149 4.73 -9.34 -8.50
CA SER A 149 5.77 -8.37 -8.88
C SER A 149 5.95 -7.26 -7.83
N LEU A 150 4.85 -6.77 -7.24
CA LEU A 150 4.89 -5.74 -6.20
C LEU A 150 5.52 -6.25 -4.90
N ASP A 151 5.18 -7.47 -4.48
CA ASP A 151 5.74 -8.08 -3.28
C ASP A 151 7.24 -8.37 -3.46
N ALA A 152 7.68 -8.77 -4.65
CA ALA A 152 9.09 -8.87 -4.97
C ALA A 152 9.81 -7.53 -4.81
N VAL A 153 9.29 -6.43 -5.36
CA VAL A 153 9.88 -5.09 -5.16
C VAL A 153 9.95 -4.74 -3.68
N ARG A 154 8.90 -5.01 -2.91
CA ARG A 154 8.88 -4.72 -1.46
C ARG A 154 9.94 -5.49 -0.71
N LEU A 155 10.19 -6.74 -1.08
CA LEU A 155 11.17 -7.60 -0.43
C LEU A 155 12.60 -7.35 -0.92
N SER A 156 12.77 -6.99 -2.19
CA SER A 156 14.06 -6.64 -2.80
C SER A 156 14.55 -5.23 -2.41
N ARG A 157 13.68 -4.36 -1.91
CA ARG A 157 14.12 -3.10 -1.32
C ARG A 157 14.89 -3.43 -0.04
N PRO A 158 16.15 -2.99 0.09
CA PRO A 158 16.85 -3.14 1.36
C PRO A 158 16.01 -2.48 2.45
N ALA A 159 15.73 -3.21 3.52
CA ALA A 159 15.17 -2.60 4.71
C ALA A 159 16.07 -1.40 5.04
N VAL A 160 15.49 -0.21 5.18
CA VAL A 160 16.25 0.95 5.67
C VAL A 160 16.90 0.47 6.96
N PRO A 161 18.23 0.33 7.03
CA PRO A 161 18.86 -0.22 8.21
C PRO A 161 18.43 0.67 9.36
N ALA A 162 17.83 0.06 10.39
CA ALA A 162 17.37 0.79 11.56
C ALA A 162 18.54 1.65 12.03
N SER A 163 18.28 2.93 12.30
CA SER A 163 19.36 3.82 12.73
C SER A 163 20.00 3.25 14.00
N PRO A 164 21.29 3.54 14.27
CA PRO A 164 21.92 3.12 15.52
C PRO A 164 21.09 3.48 16.75
N GLU A 165 20.39 4.61 16.71
CA GLU A 165 19.43 5.03 17.75
C GLU A 165 18.21 4.09 17.84
N GLN A 166 17.61 3.68 16.72
CA GLN A 166 16.49 2.74 16.72
C GLN A 166 16.92 1.36 17.24
N ILE A 167 18.09 0.86 16.82
CA ILE A 167 18.65 -0.40 17.34
C ILE A 167 18.92 -0.29 18.84
N TRP A 168 19.45 0.84 19.30
CA TRP A 168 19.66 1.12 20.72
C TRP A 168 18.34 1.14 21.50
N ARG A 169 17.29 1.78 20.97
CA ARG A 169 15.95 1.79 21.58
C ARG A 169 15.33 0.39 21.65
N TYR A 170 15.46 -0.42 20.60
CA TYR A 170 14.98 -1.81 20.61
C TYR A 170 15.77 -2.66 21.62
N TYR A 171 17.08 -2.48 21.69
CA TYR A 171 17.91 -3.12 22.70
C TYR A 171 17.45 -2.74 24.11
N GLN A 172 17.24 -1.44 24.37
CA GLN A 172 16.70 -0.95 25.64
C GLN A 172 15.30 -1.50 25.91
N GLN A 173 14.38 -1.58 24.95
CA GLN A 173 13.04 -2.16 25.19
C GLN A 173 13.07 -3.64 25.56
N ILE A 174 13.94 -4.43 24.91
CA ILE A 174 14.06 -5.87 25.17
C ILE A 174 14.76 -6.13 26.51
N HIS A 175 15.74 -5.30 26.89
CA HIS A 175 16.60 -5.53 28.05
C HIS A 175 16.24 -4.68 29.27
N THR A 176 15.38 -3.67 29.12
CA THR A 176 14.85 -2.90 30.25
C THR A 176 13.75 -3.72 30.91
N ARG A 177 14.15 -4.52 31.88
CA ARG A 177 13.25 -5.03 32.91
C ARG A 177 12.83 -3.86 33.79
N GLN A 178 11.70 -3.22 33.49
CA GLN A 178 11.08 -2.32 34.45
C GLN A 178 10.61 -3.16 35.64
N LYS A 179 11.30 -3.01 36.78
CA LYS A 179 10.74 -3.40 38.08
C LYS A 179 9.56 -2.48 38.33
N ILE A 180 8.35 -2.97 38.16
CA ILE A 180 7.17 -2.25 38.59
C ILE A 180 7.06 -2.48 40.09
N GLU A 181 7.50 -1.52 40.89
CA GLU A 181 7.17 -1.49 42.31
C GLU A 181 5.75 -0.92 42.44
N VAL A 182 4.76 -1.81 42.28
CA VAL A 182 3.35 -1.45 42.49
C VAL A 182 3.11 -1.36 44.00
N ALA A 183 3.18 -0.15 44.56
CA ALA A 183 2.60 0.13 45.86
C ALA A 183 1.09 0.36 45.67
N ALA A 184 0.26 -0.59 46.12
CA ALA A 184 -1.17 -0.38 46.17
C ALA A 184 -1.47 0.71 47.20
N VAL A 185 -2.02 1.85 46.77
CA VAL A 185 -2.53 2.88 47.68
C VAL A 185 -3.94 2.44 48.11
N PRO A 186 -4.16 2.07 49.38
CA PRO A 186 -5.48 1.64 49.84
C PRO A 186 -6.43 2.83 49.88
N VAL A 187 -7.25 2.98 48.84
CA VAL A 187 -8.23 4.08 48.68
C VAL A 187 -9.22 4.13 49.84
N SER A 188 -9.52 2.99 50.47
CA SER A 188 -10.40 2.87 51.63
C SER A 188 -9.94 3.65 52.86
N ALA A 189 -8.63 3.92 52.99
CA ALA A 189 -8.10 4.73 54.09
C ALA A 189 -8.40 6.23 53.93
N PHE A 190 -8.77 6.67 52.73
CA PHE A 190 -9.00 8.08 52.39
C PHE A 190 -10.48 8.42 52.20
N THR A 191 -11.33 7.43 51.90
CA THR A 191 -12.78 7.65 51.71
C THR A 191 -13.52 7.96 53.01
N SER A 192 -13.00 7.56 54.17
CA SER A 192 -13.58 7.90 55.46
C SER A 192 -13.24 9.31 55.95
N ALA A 193 -12.27 9.99 55.33
CA ALA A 193 -11.83 11.33 55.70
C ALA A 193 -12.59 12.46 54.97
N VAL A 194 -13.41 12.12 53.97
CA VAL A 194 -14.16 13.08 53.16
C VAL A 194 -15.60 12.60 53.08
N GLY A 195 -16.53 13.33 53.71
CA GLY A 195 -17.96 13.02 53.63
C GLY A 195 -18.53 13.31 52.24
N ASP A 196 -19.71 12.75 51.97
CA ASP A 196 -20.42 13.04 50.71
C ASP A 196 -20.72 14.55 50.59
N PRO A 197 -20.55 15.12 49.38
CA PRO A 197 -20.80 16.54 49.17
C PRO A 197 -22.28 16.85 49.38
N THR A 198 -22.56 17.91 50.14
CA THR A 198 -23.92 18.43 50.31
C THR A 198 -24.45 19.04 49.01
N GLU A 199 -25.76 19.02 48.80
CA GLU A 199 -26.38 19.62 47.60
C GLU A 199 -25.99 21.09 47.38
N ALA A 200 -25.79 21.84 48.47
CA ALA A 200 -25.33 23.24 48.41
C ALA A 200 -23.92 23.37 47.84
N GLN A 201 -23.01 22.43 48.15
CA GLN A 201 -21.65 22.40 47.59
C GLN A 201 -21.66 22.00 46.12
N ILE A 202 -22.55 21.09 45.73
CA ILE A 202 -22.75 20.68 44.32
C ILE A 202 -23.27 21.88 43.51
N ALA A 203 -24.27 22.60 44.02
CA ALA A 203 -24.81 23.78 43.36
C ALA A 203 -23.77 24.90 43.23
N ALA A 204 -22.96 25.13 44.27
CA ALA A 204 -21.87 26.11 44.23
C ALA A 204 -20.78 25.74 43.21
N LEU A 205 -20.45 24.46 43.09
CA LEU A 205 -19.51 23.96 42.08
C LEU A 205 -20.07 24.15 40.66
N PHE A 206 -21.35 23.82 40.46
CA PHE A 206 -22.02 23.99 39.17
C PHE A 206 -22.03 25.45 38.73
N GLU A 207 -22.49 26.37 39.59
CA GLU A 207 -22.56 27.80 39.25
C GLU A 207 -21.18 28.42 38.98
N LYS A 208 -20.14 27.99 39.71
CA LYS A 208 -18.76 28.45 39.49
C LYS A 208 -18.21 28.03 38.11
N HIS A 209 -18.64 26.89 37.58
CA HIS A 209 -18.06 26.26 36.38
C HIS A 209 -19.04 26.13 35.19
N LYS A 210 -20.24 26.70 35.29
CA LYS A 210 -21.31 26.64 34.28
C LYS A 210 -20.93 27.20 32.91
N ASN A 211 -20.06 28.22 32.89
CA ASN A 211 -19.66 28.90 31.67
C ASN A 211 -18.34 28.39 31.07
N SER A 212 -17.65 27.47 31.76
CA SER A 212 -16.39 26.88 31.31
C SER A 212 -16.66 25.62 30.49
N PHE A 213 -15.92 25.44 29.40
CA PHE A 213 -15.89 24.18 28.66
C PHE A 213 -15.10 23.13 29.43
N ASP A 214 -15.48 21.86 29.28
CA ASP A 214 -14.65 20.75 29.74
C ASP A 214 -13.28 20.83 29.05
N PRO A 215 -12.15 20.61 29.76
CA PRO A 215 -10.82 20.57 29.15
C PRO A 215 -10.68 19.61 27.97
N VAL A 216 -11.51 18.56 27.90
CA VAL A 216 -11.56 17.63 26.76
C VAL A 216 -12.21 18.27 25.52
N ASP A 217 -13.14 19.20 25.73
CA ASP A 217 -13.90 19.87 24.68
C ASP A 217 -13.33 21.24 24.29
N ASP A 218 -12.31 21.75 25.01
CA ASP A 218 -11.63 23.01 24.73
C ASP A 218 -10.41 22.80 23.80
N PRO A 219 -10.49 23.17 22.51
CA PRO A 219 -9.41 22.96 21.54
C PRO A 219 -8.15 23.77 21.83
N ASN A 220 -8.19 24.72 22.78
CA ASN A 220 -7.06 25.58 23.14
C ASN A 220 -6.37 25.18 24.45
N ARG A 221 -6.80 24.12 25.15
CA ARG A 221 -6.18 23.66 26.40
C ARG A 221 -5.35 22.39 26.23
N SER A 222 -4.14 22.43 26.77
CA SER A 222 -3.28 21.25 26.92
C SER A 222 -3.67 20.48 28.18
N LEU A 223 -3.77 19.15 28.10
CA LEU A 223 -4.12 18.22 29.20
C LEU A 223 -3.03 18.09 30.29
N GLY A 224 -2.17 19.11 30.44
CA GLY A 224 -0.87 19.02 31.10
C GLY A 224 -0.78 19.59 32.52
N GLY A 225 -1.78 19.42 33.39
CA GLY A 225 -1.49 19.51 34.84
C GLY A 225 -2.62 19.85 35.82
N GLU A 226 -3.67 20.56 35.42
CA GLU A 226 -4.77 20.90 36.35
C GLU A 226 -6.14 20.58 35.74
N PHE A 227 -6.82 19.58 36.31
CA PHE A 227 -8.22 19.29 35.96
C PHE A 227 -9.12 20.37 36.56
N ARG A 228 -9.78 21.15 35.70
CA ARG A 228 -10.81 22.11 36.10
C ARG A 228 -12.12 21.71 35.43
N PRO A 229 -13.19 21.39 36.19
CA PRO A 229 -14.45 20.99 35.58
C PRO A 229 -15.06 22.15 34.78
N GLY A 230 -15.72 21.81 33.67
CA GLY A 230 -16.47 22.75 32.85
C GLY A 230 -17.75 22.09 32.36
N PHE A 231 -18.89 22.74 32.57
CA PHE A 231 -20.20 22.15 32.29
C PHE A 231 -20.87 22.71 31.02
N ARG A 232 -20.15 23.55 30.27
CA ARG A 232 -20.66 24.15 29.04
C ARG A 232 -20.51 23.19 27.86
N GLN A 233 -21.63 22.83 27.23
CA GLN A 233 -21.60 22.01 26.01
C GLN A 233 -21.26 22.84 24.76
N PRO A 234 -20.43 22.33 23.83
CA PRO A 234 -20.16 22.96 22.54
C PRO A 234 -21.43 23.16 21.70
N ARG A 235 -21.54 24.31 21.04
CA ARG A 235 -22.67 24.59 20.14
C ARG A 235 -22.54 23.75 18.87
N ARG A 236 -23.59 23.00 18.52
CA ARG A 236 -23.70 22.34 17.20
C ARG A 236 -24.01 23.40 16.15
N VAL A 237 -23.13 23.59 15.17
CA VAL A 237 -23.34 24.53 14.06
C VAL A 237 -23.55 23.76 12.74
N GLN A 238 -24.55 24.18 11.95
CA GLN A 238 -24.68 23.75 10.55
C GLN A 238 -23.87 24.70 9.68
N LEU A 239 -22.79 24.17 9.09
CA LEU A 239 -21.91 24.94 8.22
C LEU A 239 -22.33 24.73 6.76
N GLN A 240 -22.64 25.83 6.07
CA GLN A 240 -22.70 25.88 4.61
C GLN A 240 -21.41 26.57 4.14
N TYR A 241 -20.74 25.99 3.14
CA TYR A 241 -19.52 26.55 2.57
C TYR A 241 -19.73 26.87 1.09
N VAL A 242 -19.12 27.97 0.64
CA VAL A 242 -19.04 28.35 -0.77
C VAL A 242 -17.58 28.24 -1.18
N LYS A 243 -17.30 27.43 -2.20
CA LYS A 243 -15.96 27.23 -2.75
C LYS A 243 -15.81 28.09 -4.01
N LEU A 244 -14.81 28.97 -4.02
CA LEU A 244 -14.40 29.72 -5.20
C LEU A 244 -13.28 28.96 -5.90
N SER A 245 -13.47 28.69 -7.19
CA SER A 245 -12.42 28.15 -8.06
C SER A 245 -11.64 29.33 -8.64
N TYR A 246 -10.33 29.36 -8.40
CA TYR A 246 -9.43 30.32 -9.04
C TYR A 246 -8.78 29.61 -10.24
N GLU A 247 -9.12 30.06 -11.45
CA GLU A 247 -8.40 29.67 -12.66
C GLU A 247 -7.10 30.49 -12.71
N GLY A 248 -5.98 29.81 -12.63
CA GLY A 248 -4.64 30.34 -12.87
C GLY A 248 -3.96 29.57 -13.98
#